data_AF-A0A953NVE7-F1
#
_entry.id   AF-A0A953NVE7-F1
#
_cell.length_a   1.000
_cell.length_b   1.000
_cell.length_c   1.000
_cell.angle_alpha   90.00
_cell.angle_beta   90.00
_cell.angle_gamma   90.00
#
_symmetry.space_group_name_H-M   'P 1'
#
loop_
_entity.id
_entity.type
_entity.pdbx_description
1 polymer ?
#
loop_
_entity_poly.entity_id
_entity_poly.type
_entity_poly.pdbx_seq_one_letter_code
_entity_poly.pdbx_strand_id
1 'polypeptide(L)'
;MIIDGATGAEYRCNLGEGVLGGGILVSAAQVAGSASKPELVEQFHALAVDMEAAGVAEVAREEQIGFRCVKAISDEADFPMPPMNRFIDAQGHFETAQFARWMVLHPAMWASVIALARNSNRAAQALCAWLREKTASGLQPATVVRLAKPEFSEAKN
;
A
#
# COMPACT_ATOMS: atom_id res chain seq x y z
N MET A 1 -0.36 4.83 13.30
CA MET A 1 -1.83 4.69 13.16
C MET A 1 -2.13 4.52 11.68
N ILE A 2 -3.15 3.74 11.32
CA ILE A 2 -3.62 3.62 9.93
C ILE A 2 -4.98 4.33 9.86
N ILE A 3 -5.20 5.13 8.82
CA ILE A 3 -6.48 5.74 8.52
C ILE A 3 -6.93 5.24 7.15
N ASP A 4 -8.17 4.78 7.05
CA ASP A 4 -8.84 4.60 5.76
C ASP A 4 -9.20 5.97 5.19
N GLY A 5 -8.60 6.35 4.05
CA GLY A 5 -8.84 7.63 3.42
C GLY A 5 -10.26 7.80 2.86
N ALA A 6 -11.00 6.71 2.63
CA ALA A 6 -12.37 6.76 2.13
C ALA A 6 -13.41 6.93 3.25
N THR A 7 -13.21 6.24 4.38
CA THR A 7 -14.19 6.22 5.48
C THR A 7 -13.78 7.05 6.70
N GLY A 8 -12.50 7.40 6.81
CA GLY A 8 -11.92 8.00 8.01
C GLY A 8 -11.72 7.01 9.17
N ALA A 9 -11.97 5.71 8.96
CA ALA A 9 -11.80 4.70 10.00
C ALA A 9 -10.33 4.62 10.45
N GLU A 10 -10.11 4.59 11.76
CA GLU A 10 -8.78 4.53 12.35
C GLU A 10 -8.46 3.16 12.92
N TYR A 11 -7.26 2.66 12.60
CA TYR A 11 -6.77 1.37 13.07
C TYR A 11 -5.40 1.52 13.75
N ARG A 12 -5.22 0.77 14.84
CA ARG A 12 -3.96 0.72 15.59
C ARG A 12 -3.25 -0.60 15.33
N CYS A 13 -1.98 -0.52 14.98
CA CYS A 13 -1.11 -1.69 14.85
C CYS A 13 -0.39 -1.95 16.17
N ASN A 14 -0.05 -3.21 16.42
CA ASN A 14 0.84 -3.56 17.52
C ASN A 14 2.27 -3.11 17.21
N LEU A 15 2.83 -2.29 18.09
CA LEU A 15 4.25 -1.94 18.07
C LEU A 15 5.00 -3.00 18.86
N GLY A 16 6.07 -3.53 18.27
CA GLY A 16 6.97 -4.44 18.99
C GLY A 16 7.91 -3.69 19.89
N GLU A 17 8.43 -4.41 20.87
CA GLU A 17 9.59 -3.95 21.63
C GLU A 17 10.73 -3.53 20.68
N GLY A 18 11.35 -2.38 20.97
CA GLY A 18 12.47 -1.86 20.19
C GLY A 18 12.11 -1.26 18.82
N VAL A 19 10.83 -1.12 18.47
CA VAL A 19 10.41 -0.43 17.24
C VAL A 19 9.96 0.99 17.57
N LEU A 20 10.74 1.98 17.10
CA LEU A 20 10.27 3.36 16.97
C LEU A 20 9.21 3.39 15.86
N GLY A 21 7.95 3.18 16.24
CA GLY A 21 6.80 3.37 15.36
C GLY A 21 6.16 4.72 15.66
N GLY A 22 5.92 5.52 14.62
CA GLY A 22 5.30 6.82 14.75
C GLY A 22 4.82 7.32 13.40
N GLY A 23 3.72 8.07 13.39
CA GLY A 23 3.11 8.62 12.19
C GLY A 23 1.79 7.99 11.80
N ILE A 24 1.14 8.65 10.86
CA ILE A 24 -0.15 8.27 10.28
C ILE A 24 0.12 7.71 8.89
N LEU A 25 -0.29 6.46 8.66
CA LEU A 25 -0.38 5.87 7.33
C LEU A 25 -1.81 6.06 6.85
N VAL A 26 -2.02 6.60 5.66
CA VAL A 26 -3.34 6.67 5.04
C VAL A 26 -3.42 5.63 3.93
N SER A 27 -4.44 4.77 3.95
CA SER A 27 -4.75 3.92 2.80
C SER A 27 -5.72 4.65 1.88
N ALA A 28 -5.26 5.01 0.69
CA ALA A 28 -6.04 5.72 -0.31
C ALA A 28 -6.70 4.76 -1.30
N ALA A 29 -7.90 5.12 -1.79
CA ALA A 29 -8.62 4.32 -2.79
C ALA A 29 -7.97 4.34 -4.19
N GLN A 30 -7.01 5.25 -4.42
CA GLN A 30 -6.35 5.47 -5.70
C GLN A 30 -4.86 5.71 -5.48
N VAL A 31 -4.05 5.47 -6.51
CA VAL A 31 -2.62 5.78 -6.51
C VAL A 31 -2.45 7.29 -6.30
N ALA A 32 -1.81 7.65 -5.20
CA ALA A 32 -1.54 9.05 -4.86
C ALA A 32 -0.27 9.55 -5.57
N GLY A 33 -0.38 10.72 -6.19
CA GLY A 33 0.75 11.41 -6.84
C GLY A 33 1.02 12.76 -6.17
N SER A 34 1.95 13.53 -6.75
CA SER A 34 2.33 14.85 -6.23
C SER A 34 1.19 15.85 -6.06
N ALA A 35 0.09 15.69 -6.81
CA ALA A 35 -1.10 16.53 -6.67
C ALA A 35 -2.00 16.14 -5.48
N SER A 36 -2.14 14.84 -5.18
CA SER A 36 -3.08 14.35 -4.16
C SER A 36 -2.41 14.03 -2.82
N LYS A 37 -1.10 13.75 -2.79
CA LYS A 37 -0.38 13.52 -1.53
C LYS A 37 -0.43 14.72 -0.58
N PRO A 38 -0.29 15.99 -1.01
CA PRO A 38 -0.42 17.14 -0.11
C PRO A 38 -1.78 17.22 0.56
N GLU A 39 -2.86 16.92 -0.16
CA GLU A 39 -4.23 16.91 0.41
C GLU A 39 -4.34 15.88 1.54
N LEU A 40 -3.73 14.70 1.38
CA LEU A 40 -3.70 13.66 2.43
C LEU A 40 -2.85 14.08 3.64
N VAL A 41 -1.78 14.85 3.43
CA VAL A 41 -0.98 15.43 4.52
C VAL A 41 -1.79 16.50 5.26
N GLU A 42 -2.47 17.38 4.54
CA GLU A 42 -3.27 18.45 5.15
C GLU A 42 -4.47 17.89 5.91
N GLN A 43 -5.19 16.93 5.33
CA GLN A 43 -6.41 16.37 5.91
C GLN A 43 -6.12 15.43 7.09
N PHE A 44 -5.10 14.58 6.97
CA PHE A 44 -4.86 13.48 7.91
C PHE A 44 -3.51 13.54 8.63
N HIS A 45 -2.67 14.54 8.36
CA HIS A 45 -1.28 14.56 8.81
C HIS A 45 -0.52 13.28 8.43
N ALA A 46 -0.82 12.77 7.23
CA ALA A 46 -0.23 11.54 6.70
C ALA A 46 1.29 11.66 6.61
N LEU A 47 2.00 10.68 7.18
CA LEU A 47 3.44 10.49 6.98
C LEU A 47 3.73 9.65 5.73
N ALA A 48 2.84 8.69 5.44
CA ALA A 48 2.95 7.80 4.30
C ALA A 48 1.55 7.46 3.77
N VAL A 49 1.51 7.02 2.53
CA VAL A 49 0.27 6.60 1.85
C VAL A 49 0.50 5.22 1.23
N ASP A 50 -0.51 4.36 1.33
CA ASP A 50 -0.57 3.08 0.62
C ASP A 50 -2.00 2.85 0.09
N MET A 51 -2.32 1.63 -0.35
CA MET A 51 -3.66 1.30 -0.85
C MET A 51 -4.32 0.12 -0.11
N GLU A 52 -3.61 -0.58 0.78
CA GLU A 52 -4.05 -1.88 1.29
C GLU A 52 -4.17 -1.97 2.83
N ALA A 53 -3.42 -1.17 3.59
CA ALA A 53 -3.25 -1.39 5.02
C ALA A 53 -4.56 -1.26 5.81
N ALA A 54 -5.47 -0.34 5.44
CA ALA A 54 -6.77 -0.21 6.07
C ALA A 54 -7.64 -1.46 5.88
N GLY A 55 -7.67 -2.05 4.68
CA GLY A 55 -8.40 -3.30 4.43
C GLY A 55 -7.82 -4.48 5.21
N VAL A 56 -6.49 -4.59 5.30
CA VAL A 56 -5.85 -5.60 6.16
C VAL A 56 -6.19 -5.38 7.63
N ALA A 57 -6.21 -4.13 8.08
CA ALA A 57 -6.53 -3.78 9.45
C ALA A 57 -8.00 -4.03 9.81
N GLU A 58 -8.91 -3.81 8.86
CA GLU A 58 -10.33 -4.10 9.00
C GLU A 58 -10.56 -5.60 9.22
N VAL A 59 -10.02 -6.44 8.35
CA VAL A 59 -10.10 -7.91 8.50
C VAL A 59 -9.45 -8.37 9.79
N ALA A 60 -8.28 -7.83 10.16
CA ALA A 60 -7.63 -8.18 11.42
C ALA A 60 -8.48 -7.81 12.65
N ARG A 61 -9.20 -6.69 12.61
CA ARG A 61 -10.14 -6.26 13.65
C ARG A 61 -11.35 -7.19 13.73
N GLU A 62 -11.92 -7.57 12.58
CA GLU A 62 -13.06 -8.48 12.49
C GLU A 62 -12.74 -9.88 13.02
N GLU A 63 -11.57 -10.40 12.66
CA GLU A 63 -11.05 -11.70 13.11
C GLU A 63 -10.40 -11.64 14.51
N GLN A 64 -10.38 -10.48 15.15
CA GLN A 64 -9.78 -10.24 16.47
C GLN A 64 -8.30 -10.68 16.58
N ILE A 65 -7.55 -10.58 15.48
CA ILE A 65 -6.14 -10.94 15.42
C ILE A 65 -5.24 -9.69 15.50
N GLY A 66 -4.14 -9.80 16.24
CA GLY A 66 -3.12 -8.77 16.25
C GLY A 66 -2.37 -8.71 14.92
N PHE A 67 -2.08 -7.51 14.43
CA PHE A 67 -1.27 -7.32 13.23
C PHE A 67 -0.24 -6.21 13.39
N ARG A 68 0.75 -6.21 12.48
CA ARG A 68 1.77 -5.17 12.36
C ARG A 68 1.82 -4.69 10.92
N CYS A 69 1.86 -3.36 10.74
CA CYS A 69 2.10 -2.74 9.45
C CYS A 69 3.55 -2.22 9.39
N VAL A 70 4.29 -2.65 8.38
CA VAL A 70 5.66 -2.18 8.11
C VAL A 70 5.71 -1.73 6.66
N LYS A 71 6.16 -0.49 6.43
CA LYS A 71 6.24 0.11 5.10
C LYS A 71 7.67 0.55 4.83
N ALA A 72 8.17 0.22 3.63
CA ALA A 72 9.36 0.83 3.07
C ALA A 72 8.90 1.88 2.05
N ILE A 73 9.48 3.08 2.12
CA ILE A 73 9.08 4.20 1.25
C ILE A 73 9.66 3.98 -0.16
N SER A 74 8.80 3.93 -1.17
CA SER A 74 9.16 3.76 -2.58
C SER A 74 9.37 5.07 -3.32
N ASP A 75 8.71 6.15 -2.91
CA ASP A 75 8.70 7.40 -3.65
C ASP A 75 8.32 8.58 -2.75
N GLU A 76 8.87 9.74 -3.08
CA GLU A 76 8.73 10.99 -2.35
C GLU A 76 7.33 11.62 -2.52
N ALA A 77 7.02 12.62 -1.69
CA ALA A 77 5.72 13.32 -1.72
C ALA A 77 5.48 14.06 -3.05
N ASP A 78 6.53 14.56 -3.69
CA ASP A 78 6.51 15.31 -4.94
C ASP A 78 6.85 14.45 -6.17
N PHE A 79 6.92 13.12 -6.01
CA PHE A 79 7.27 12.22 -7.10
C PHE A 79 6.31 12.40 -8.30
N PRO A 80 6.83 12.58 -9.54
CA PRO A 80 6.03 12.79 -10.73
C PRO A 80 5.40 11.47 -11.20
N MET A 81 4.37 11.03 -10.47
CA MET A 81 3.66 9.78 -10.68
C MET A 81 2.99 9.77 -12.07
N PRO A 82 3.20 8.71 -12.88
CA PRO A 82 2.42 8.50 -14.10
C PRO A 82 0.92 8.42 -13.78
N PRO A 83 0.03 8.58 -14.78
CA PRO A 83 -1.42 8.53 -14.56
C PRO A 83 -1.92 7.09 -14.34
N MET A 84 -1.40 6.42 -13.31
CA MET A 84 -1.61 5.00 -13.00
C MET A 84 -3.08 4.66 -12.82
N ASN A 85 -3.86 5.56 -12.21
CA ASN A 85 -5.29 5.36 -11.94
C ASN A 85 -6.12 5.10 -13.21
N ARG A 86 -5.66 5.54 -14.39
CA ARG A 86 -6.34 5.26 -15.68
C ARG A 86 -6.26 3.80 -16.11
N PHE A 87 -5.36 3.05 -15.49
CA PHE A 87 -5.07 1.65 -15.81
C PHE A 87 -5.44 0.74 -14.64
N ILE A 88 -6.28 1.20 -13.72
CA ILE A 88 -6.84 0.38 -12.65
C ILE A 88 -8.32 0.17 -12.98
N ASP A 89 -8.74 -1.09 -13.08
CA ASP A 89 -10.14 -1.42 -13.33
C ASP A 89 -11.02 -1.20 -12.07
N ALA A 90 -12.34 -1.36 -12.21
CA ALA A 90 -13.26 -1.20 -11.08
C ALA A 90 -13.10 -2.29 -9.99
N GLN A 91 -12.29 -3.32 -10.24
CA GLN A 91 -11.95 -4.39 -9.31
C GLN A 91 -10.55 -4.18 -8.67
N GLY A 92 -9.86 -3.09 -9.00
CA GLY A 92 -8.52 -2.78 -8.47
C GLY A 92 -7.37 -3.45 -9.23
N HIS A 93 -7.61 -4.14 -10.35
CA HIS A 93 -6.54 -4.76 -11.13
C HIS A 93 -5.83 -3.74 -12.01
N PHE A 94 -4.51 -3.81 -12.00
CA PHE A 94 -3.67 -2.97 -12.84
C PHE A 94 -3.48 -3.57 -14.25
N GLU A 95 -4.02 -2.87 -15.24
CA GLU A 95 -4.01 -3.17 -16.66
C GLU A 95 -2.63 -2.93 -17.30
N THR A 96 -1.67 -3.76 -16.91
CA THR A 96 -0.24 -3.62 -17.26
C THR A 96 0.00 -3.49 -18.78
N ALA A 97 -0.72 -4.24 -19.61
CA ALA A 97 -0.56 -4.18 -21.06
C ALA A 97 -1.03 -2.83 -21.64
N GLN A 98 -2.09 -2.26 -21.08
CA GLN A 98 -2.61 -0.96 -21.51
C GLN A 98 -1.66 0.16 -21.10
N PHE A 99 -1.16 0.11 -19.87
CA PHE A 99 -0.13 1.02 -19.37
C PHE A 99 1.14 0.95 -20.23
N ALA A 100 1.64 -0.24 -20.54
CA ALA A 100 2.85 -0.42 -21.35
C ALA A 100 2.70 0.18 -22.75
N ARG A 101 1.56 -0.06 -23.42
CA ARG A 101 1.27 0.56 -24.73
C ARG A 101 1.21 2.08 -24.65
N TRP A 102 0.57 2.62 -23.62
CA TRP A 102 0.54 4.06 -23.39
C TRP A 102 1.95 4.62 -23.17
N MET A 103 2.79 3.94 -22.39
CA MET A 103 4.16 4.33 -22.10
C MET A 103 5.04 4.44 -23.35
N VAL A 104 4.89 3.55 -24.34
CA VAL A 104 5.62 3.64 -25.62
C VAL A 104 5.41 5.00 -26.30
N LEU A 105 4.22 5.59 -26.16
CA LEU A 105 3.88 6.88 -26.76
C LEU A 105 4.29 8.10 -25.90
N HIS A 106 4.82 7.89 -24.69
CA HIS A 106 5.13 8.97 -23.73
C HIS A 106 6.59 8.91 -23.23
N PRO A 107 7.58 9.13 -24.12
CA PRO A 107 9.01 9.03 -23.77
C PRO A 107 9.44 9.97 -22.64
N ALA A 108 8.78 11.13 -22.50
CA ALA A 108 9.05 12.08 -21.41
C ALA A 108 8.84 11.46 -20.01
N MET A 109 7.99 10.43 -19.89
CA MET A 109 7.67 9.76 -18.62
C MET A 109 8.56 8.53 -18.35
N TRP A 110 9.43 8.14 -19.27
CA TRP A 110 10.24 6.93 -19.10
C TRP A 110 11.19 7.04 -17.91
N ALA A 111 11.77 8.22 -17.71
CA ALA A 111 12.65 8.47 -16.58
C ALA A 111 11.93 8.26 -15.24
N SER A 112 10.71 8.79 -15.09
CA SER A 112 9.93 8.63 -13.85
C SER A 112 9.49 7.17 -13.67
N VAL A 113 9.06 6.47 -14.71
CA VAL A 113 8.69 5.05 -14.59
C VAL A 113 9.88 4.16 -14.23
N ILE A 114 11.04 4.40 -14.85
CA ILE A 114 12.27 3.67 -14.50
C ILE A 114 12.69 3.98 -13.06
N ALA A 115 12.60 5.25 -12.64
CA ALA A 115 12.90 5.65 -11.27
C ALA A 115 11.95 4.97 -10.27
N LEU A 116 10.65 4.97 -10.55
CA LEU A 116 9.63 4.28 -9.76
C LEU A 116 9.95 2.79 -9.65
N ALA A 117 10.20 2.11 -10.77
CA ALA A 117 10.53 0.68 -10.76
C ALA A 117 11.79 0.38 -9.93
N ARG A 118 12.84 1.19 -10.07
CA ARG A 118 14.08 1.05 -9.30
C ARG A 118 13.86 1.29 -7.81
N ASN A 119 13.14 2.35 -7.45
CA ASN A 119 12.89 2.68 -6.06
C ASN A 119 11.96 1.67 -5.39
N SER A 120 10.90 1.22 -6.07
CA SER A 120 10.04 0.13 -5.60
C SER A 120 10.83 -1.17 -5.38
N ASN A 121 11.76 -1.50 -6.29
CA ASN A 121 12.61 -2.67 -6.10
C ASN A 121 13.54 -2.52 -4.88
N ARG A 122 14.15 -1.34 -4.68
CA ARG A 122 14.97 -1.03 -3.49
C ARG A 122 14.16 -1.11 -2.20
N ALA A 123 12.96 -0.52 -2.18
CA ALA A 123 12.05 -0.55 -1.04
C ALA A 123 11.63 -1.98 -0.71
N ALA A 124 11.29 -2.80 -1.70
CA ALA A 124 10.96 -4.21 -1.53
C ALA A 124 12.14 -5.01 -0.97
N GLN A 125 13.36 -4.80 -1.50
CA GLN A 125 14.56 -5.45 -0.97
C GLN A 125 14.85 -5.07 0.48
N ALA A 126 14.73 -3.77 0.82
CA ALA A 126 14.91 -3.27 2.17
C ALA A 126 13.85 -3.85 3.13
N LEU A 127 12.59 -3.91 2.71
CA LEU A 127 11.51 -4.51 3.47
C LEU A 127 11.77 -6.01 3.70
N CYS A 128 12.16 -6.75 2.67
CA CYS A 128 12.53 -8.16 2.79
C CYS A 128 13.72 -8.38 3.73
N ALA A 129 14.74 -7.54 3.67
CA ALA A 129 15.89 -7.61 4.57
C ALA A 129 15.47 -7.36 6.03
N TRP A 130 14.69 -6.29 6.25
CA TRP A 130 14.16 -5.96 7.58
C TRP A 130 13.28 -7.07 8.13
N LEU A 131 12.40 -7.64 7.32
CA LEU A 131 11.57 -8.77 7.71
C LEU A 131 12.45 -9.97 8.09
N ARG A 132 13.40 -10.39 7.25
CA ARG A 132 14.30 -11.50 7.61
C ARG A 132 15.04 -11.26 8.93
N GLU A 133 15.49 -10.04 9.18
CA GLU A 133 16.18 -9.71 10.43
C GLU A 133 15.23 -9.73 11.65
N LYS A 134 14.03 -9.14 11.53
CA LYS A 134 13.13 -8.88 12.66
C LYS A 134 12.02 -9.91 12.85
N THR A 135 11.80 -10.79 11.89
CA THR A 135 10.74 -11.81 11.92
C THR A 135 11.23 -13.26 11.86
N ALA A 136 12.53 -13.51 11.65
CA ALA A 136 13.08 -14.87 11.57
C ALA A 136 12.94 -15.71 12.85
N SER A 137 12.58 -15.10 13.98
CA SER A 137 12.40 -15.78 15.27
C SER A 137 10.92 -15.95 15.63
N GLY A 138 10.13 -16.68 14.83
CA GLY A 138 8.80 -17.16 15.28
C GLY A 138 7.60 -16.93 14.37
N LEU A 139 7.75 -16.32 13.19
CA LEU A 139 6.68 -16.34 12.20
C LEU A 139 6.64 -17.72 11.53
N GLN A 140 5.65 -18.53 11.92
CA GLN A 140 5.25 -19.70 11.14
C GLN A 140 4.97 -19.21 9.70
N PRO A 141 5.47 -19.88 8.66
CA PRO A 141 5.12 -19.51 7.29
C PRO A 141 3.60 -19.51 7.20
N ALA A 142 3.02 -18.34 6.91
CA ALA A 142 1.59 -18.23 6.72
C ALA A 142 1.21 -19.16 5.57
N THR A 143 0.31 -20.12 5.83
CA THR A 143 -0.32 -20.86 4.75
C THR A 143 -1.12 -19.86 3.94
N VAL A 144 -0.63 -19.49 2.76
CA VAL A 144 -1.35 -18.62 1.84
C VAL A 144 -2.51 -19.43 1.28
N VAL A 145 -3.66 -19.36 1.95
CA VAL A 145 -4.92 -19.90 1.44
C VAL A 145 -5.46 -18.87 0.46
N ARG A 146 -5.49 -19.20 -0.83
CA ARG A 146 -6.29 -18.44 -1.79
C ARG A 146 -7.76 -18.74 -1.47
N LEU A 147 -8.48 -17.76 -0.95
CA LEU A 147 -9.93 -17.83 -0.88
C LEU A 147 -10.45 -17.96 -2.31
N ALA A 148 -11.25 -19.00 -2.57
CA ALA A 148 -11.94 -19.13 -3.83
C ALA A 148 -12.95 -17.99 -3.98
N LYS A 149 -13.23 -17.59 -5.21
CA LYS A 149 -14.02 -16.39 -5.55
C LYS A 149 -15.48 -16.31 -5.04
N PRO A 150 -16.22 -17.37 -4.60
CA PRO A 150 -17.66 -17.21 -4.38
C PRO A 150 -18.09 -16.66 -3.00
N GLU A 151 -17.19 -16.51 -2.02
CA GLU A 151 -17.63 -16.19 -0.63
C GLU A 151 -17.91 -14.70 -0.36
N PHE A 152 -17.57 -13.79 -1.29
CA PHE A 152 -17.88 -12.36 -1.15
C PHE A 152 -19.33 -11.99 -1.53
N SER A 153 -20.18 -12.96 -1.90
CA SER A 153 -21.55 -12.70 -2.35
C SER A 153 -22.63 -12.92 -1.28
N GLU A 154 -22.33 -13.48 -0.11
CA GLU A 154 -23.37 -13.85 0.88
C GLU A 154 -23.46 -12.96 2.13
N ALA A 155 -22.58 -11.97 2.30
CA ALA A 155 -22.70 -10.98 3.38
C ALA A 155 -23.44 -9.71 2.94
N LYS A 156 -24.65 -9.88 2.36
CA LYS A 156 -25.65 -8.81 2.26
C LYS A 156 -27.03 -9.41 2.49
N ASN A 157 -27.47 -9.41 3.74
CA ASN A 157 -28.87 -9.38 4.14
C ASN A 157 -29.03 -8.35 5.23
#